data_AF-A0A0F3MR95-F1
#
_entry.id   AF-A0A0F3MR95-F1
#
_cell.length_a   1.000
_cell.length_b   1.000
_cell.length_c   1.000
_cell.angle_alpha   90.00
_cell.angle_beta   90.00
_cell.angle_gamma   90.00
#
_symmetry.space_group_name_H-M   'P 1'
#
loop_
_entity.id
_entity.type
_entity.pdbx_description
1 polymer ?
#
loop_
_entity_poly.entity_id
_entity_poly.type
_entity_poly.pdbx_seq_one_letter_code
_entity_poly.pdbx_strand_id
1 'polypeptide(L)'
;MPRLIILKESDLEYDRIYINNLKYSWQIKSLEIVLNYLNIPEDKLFVVNSDCIIQATRLIVPSVPFIPVKGTILPLWLKKDLRNIFIKDNSKAYDKIYISRKYASTRKIVNEEELIEKIEKLGFKVIYLELSSPYEQAQLFNKAKIIVGPHGSGFANLIFAAPKCKLVEIDHGTTPPRSFYKRMANYMSCDYYPFYVDQTTERAFRR
;
A
#
# COMPACT_ATOMS: atom_id res chain seq x y z
N MET A 1 2.75 -4.46 -9.70
CA MET A 1 4.11 -4.66 -9.16
C MET A 1 4.43 -6.14 -8.91
N PRO A 2 3.75 -6.89 -8.01
CA PRO A 2 4.15 -8.29 -7.76
C PRO A 2 4.14 -9.19 -9.00
N ARG A 3 3.19 -8.95 -9.91
CA ARG A 3 3.08 -9.66 -11.20
C ARG A 3 4.26 -9.44 -12.14
N LEU A 4 4.93 -8.28 -12.07
CA LEU A 4 6.11 -8.00 -12.89
C LEU A 4 7.34 -8.76 -12.38
N ILE A 5 7.43 -8.92 -11.06
CA ILE A 5 8.47 -9.77 -10.43
C ILE A 5 8.27 -11.22 -10.88
N ILE A 6 7.03 -11.75 -10.81
CA ILE A 6 6.72 -13.10 -11.31
C ILE A 6 7.09 -13.26 -12.79
N LEU A 7 6.73 -12.27 -13.62
CA LEU A 7 7.05 -12.30 -15.04
C LEU A 7 8.57 -12.37 -15.27
N LYS A 8 9.35 -11.60 -14.51
CA LYS A 8 10.81 -11.61 -14.59
C LYS A 8 11.39 -12.96 -14.17
N GLU A 9 10.91 -13.51 -13.06
CA GLU A 9 11.37 -14.82 -12.53
C GLU A 9 10.94 -16.00 -13.39
N SER A 10 9.88 -15.87 -14.19
CA SER A 10 9.39 -16.96 -15.05
C SER A 10 10.25 -17.23 -16.28
N ASP A 11 11.19 -16.33 -16.61
CA ASP A 11 12.05 -16.40 -17.80
C ASP A 11 11.28 -16.68 -19.11
N LEU A 12 10.04 -16.17 -19.19
CA LEU A 12 9.20 -16.28 -20.37
C LEU A 12 9.52 -15.15 -21.33
N GLU A 13 9.68 -15.47 -22.60
CA GLU A 13 9.80 -14.48 -23.67
C GLU A 13 8.50 -13.70 -23.86
N TYR A 14 8.62 -12.37 -23.98
CA TYR A 14 7.51 -11.45 -24.27
C TYR A 14 8.00 -10.17 -24.95
N ASP A 15 7.16 -9.65 -25.84
CA ASP A 15 7.46 -8.44 -26.60
C ASP A 15 6.84 -7.18 -25.99
N ARG A 16 5.69 -7.31 -25.30
CA ARG A 16 4.91 -6.19 -24.77
C ARG A 16 4.28 -6.49 -23.42
N ILE A 17 4.13 -5.46 -22.59
CA ILE A 17 3.44 -5.48 -21.30
C ILE A 17 2.29 -4.47 -21.36
N TYR A 18 1.07 -4.95 -21.14
CA TYR A 18 -0.12 -4.10 -21.09
C TYR A 18 -0.53 -3.85 -19.64
N ILE A 19 -0.69 -2.58 -19.26
CA ILE A 19 -1.14 -2.17 -17.93
C ILE A 19 -2.35 -1.25 -18.04
N ASN A 20 -3.42 -1.59 -17.32
CA ASN A 20 -4.65 -0.81 -17.33
C ASN A 20 -4.65 0.23 -16.19
N ASN A 21 -5.30 1.38 -16.45
CA ASN A 21 -5.76 2.31 -15.41
C ASN A 21 -4.66 2.88 -14.49
N LEU A 22 -3.62 3.51 -15.07
CA LEU A 22 -2.67 4.32 -14.32
C LEU A 22 -3.19 5.77 -14.22
N LYS A 23 -3.86 6.09 -13.10
CA LYS A 23 -4.50 7.40 -12.90
C LYS A 23 -3.80 8.27 -11.87
N TYR A 24 -3.09 7.66 -10.92
CA TYR A 24 -2.49 8.36 -9.79
C TYR A 24 -0.96 8.41 -9.93
N SER A 25 -0.37 9.56 -9.57
CA SER A 25 1.08 9.79 -9.61
C SER A 25 1.88 8.73 -8.85
N TRP A 26 1.38 8.25 -7.71
CA TRP A 26 2.04 7.19 -6.93
C TRP A 26 2.07 5.84 -7.66
N GLN A 27 1.06 5.52 -8.49
CA GLN A 27 1.04 4.28 -9.27
C GLN A 27 2.13 4.31 -10.34
N ILE A 28 2.24 5.44 -11.04
CA ILE A 28 3.24 5.67 -12.09
C ILE A 28 4.64 5.60 -11.49
N LYS A 29 4.93 6.38 -10.44
CA LYS A 29 6.23 6.36 -9.76
C LYS A 29 6.61 4.98 -9.23
N SER A 30 5.66 4.26 -8.64
CA SER A 30 5.93 2.90 -8.15
C SER A 30 6.21 1.91 -9.29
N LEU A 31 5.54 2.08 -10.44
CA LEU A 31 5.79 1.28 -11.64
C LEU A 31 7.18 1.57 -12.22
N GLU A 32 7.53 2.84 -12.41
CA GLU A 32 8.86 3.26 -12.89
C GLU A 32 9.98 2.68 -12.04
N ILE A 33 9.85 2.75 -10.70
CA ILE A 33 10.81 2.16 -9.76
C ILE A 33 10.99 0.66 -10.00
N VAL A 34 9.88 -0.07 -10.19
CA VAL A 34 9.91 -1.53 -10.39
C VAL A 34 10.46 -1.90 -11.77
N LEU A 35 10.08 -1.18 -12.83
CA LEU A 35 10.61 -1.42 -14.17
C LEU A 35 12.13 -1.22 -14.21
N ASN A 36 12.61 -0.12 -13.63
CA ASN A 36 14.03 0.16 -13.51
C ASN A 36 14.76 -0.93 -12.72
N TYR A 37 14.22 -1.36 -11.58
CA TYR A 37 14.84 -2.41 -10.78
C TYR A 37 14.92 -3.76 -11.52
N LEU A 38 13.89 -4.11 -12.30
CA LEU A 38 13.82 -5.36 -13.06
C LEU A 38 14.53 -5.30 -14.42
N ASN A 39 15.11 -4.15 -14.78
CA ASN A 39 15.66 -3.85 -16.10
C ASN A 39 14.68 -4.17 -17.23
N ILE A 40 13.42 -3.75 -17.06
CA ILE A 40 12.39 -3.88 -18.09
C ILE A 40 12.35 -2.56 -18.88
N PRO A 41 12.63 -2.59 -20.19
CA PRO A 41 12.58 -1.40 -21.03
C PRO A 41 11.19 -0.74 -21.06
N GLU A 42 11.15 0.59 -21.02
CA GLU A 42 9.89 1.36 -21.02
C GLU A 42 9.12 1.23 -22.33
N ASP A 43 9.80 1.00 -23.46
CA ASP A 43 9.20 0.80 -24.78
C ASP A 43 8.39 -0.51 -24.89
N LYS A 44 8.63 -1.48 -23.98
CA LYS A 44 7.77 -2.65 -23.83
C LYS A 44 6.45 -2.34 -23.12
N LEU A 45 6.31 -1.20 -22.45
CA LEU A 45 5.13 -0.86 -21.66
C LEU A 45 4.07 -0.13 -22.50
N PHE A 46 2.85 -0.65 -22.48
CA PHE A 46 1.68 -0.04 -23.09
C PHE A 46 0.60 0.21 -22.03
N VAL A 47 0.35 1.48 -21.73
CA VAL A 47 -0.67 1.90 -20.77
C VAL A 47 -2.01 2.05 -21.48
N VAL A 48 -2.99 1.26 -21.06
CA VAL A 48 -4.34 1.26 -21.62
C VAL A 48 -5.27 2.00 -20.66
N ASN A 49 -5.71 3.20 -21.07
CA ASN A 49 -6.57 4.08 -20.26
C ASN A 49 -7.97 4.27 -20.85
N SER A 50 -8.27 3.64 -21.99
CA SER A 50 -9.57 3.64 -22.65
C SER A 50 -9.90 2.24 -23.13
N ASP A 51 -11.15 2.03 -23.56
CA ASP A 51 -11.56 0.77 -24.17
C ASP A 51 -10.67 0.46 -25.39
N CYS A 52 -10.13 -0.76 -25.43
CA CYS A 52 -9.32 -1.24 -26.54
C CYS A 52 -9.47 -2.76 -26.69
N ILE A 53 -9.23 -3.24 -27.91
CA ILE A 53 -9.15 -4.67 -28.21
C ILE A 53 -7.69 -5.01 -28.45
N ILE A 54 -7.17 -5.98 -27.70
CA ILE A 54 -5.80 -6.48 -27.85
C ILE A 54 -5.89 -7.90 -28.41
N GLN A 55 -5.22 -8.12 -29.54
CA GLN A 55 -5.03 -9.45 -30.12
C GLN A 55 -3.56 -9.86 -29.95
N ALA A 56 -3.34 -11.09 -29.52
CA ALA A 56 -2.00 -11.65 -29.35
C ALA A 56 -2.02 -13.14 -29.69
N THR A 57 -0.92 -13.65 -30.26
CA THR A 57 -0.72 -15.09 -30.50
C THR A 57 -0.60 -15.87 -29.18
N ARG A 58 -0.03 -15.22 -28.15
CA ARG A 58 0.11 -15.75 -26.80
C ARG A 58 -0.16 -14.64 -25.79
N LEU A 59 -1.04 -14.91 -24.82
CA LEU A 59 -1.33 -14.00 -23.71
C LEU A 59 -0.78 -14.59 -22.40
N ILE A 60 0.12 -13.87 -21.75
CA ILE A 60 0.65 -14.23 -20.42
C ILE A 60 -0.12 -13.41 -19.38
N VAL A 61 -0.77 -14.10 -18.44
CA VAL A 61 -1.49 -13.47 -17.33
C VAL A 61 -0.89 -13.94 -16.01
N PRO A 62 0.06 -13.18 -15.42
CA PRO A 62 0.65 -13.57 -14.14
C PRO A 62 -0.40 -13.61 -13.04
N SER A 63 -0.31 -14.62 -12.17
CA SER A 63 -1.21 -14.79 -11.04
C SER A 63 -1.08 -13.67 -10.01
N VAL A 64 -2.08 -13.50 -9.15
CA VAL A 64 -1.96 -12.62 -7.97
C VAL A 64 -1.29 -13.42 -6.85
N PRO A 65 -0.05 -13.09 -6.45
CA PRO A 65 0.71 -13.94 -5.53
C PRO A 65 0.19 -13.90 -4.08
N PHE A 66 -0.58 -12.88 -3.73
CA PHE A 66 -1.02 -12.68 -2.36
C PHE A 66 -2.36 -11.96 -2.28
N ILE A 67 -3.33 -12.59 -1.63
CA ILE A 67 -4.66 -12.05 -1.34
C ILE A 67 -4.98 -12.35 0.12
N PRO A 68 -4.67 -11.44 1.07
CA PRO A 68 -4.85 -11.67 2.51
C PRO A 68 -6.22 -12.23 2.90
N VAL A 69 -7.29 -11.72 2.30
CA VAL A 69 -8.67 -12.14 2.61
C VAL A 69 -8.96 -13.59 2.27
N LYS A 70 -8.19 -14.20 1.36
CA LYS A 70 -8.30 -15.62 0.98
C LYS A 70 -7.41 -16.54 1.83
N GLY A 71 -6.67 -16.00 2.81
CA GLY A 71 -5.78 -16.78 3.66
C GLY A 71 -4.54 -17.32 2.95
N THR A 72 -4.23 -16.83 1.74
CA THR A 72 -3.00 -17.19 1.03
C THR A 72 -1.79 -16.77 1.86
N ILE A 73 -0.83 -17.66 2.05
CA ILE A 73 0.43 -17.34 2.72
C ILE A 73 1.17 -16.28 1.91
N LEU A 74 1.65 -15.22 2.58
CA LEU A 74 2.50 -14.23 1.92
C LEU A 74 3.81 -14.90 1.48
N PRO A 75 4.15 -14.92 0.18
CA PRO A 75 5.39 -15.52 -0.27
C PRO A 75 6.61 -14.76 0.26
N LEU A 76 7.62 -15.50 0.73
CA LEU A 76 8.85 -14.90 1.28
C LEU A 76 9.59 -14.04 0.23
N TRP A 77 9.61 -14.51 -1.03
CA TRP A 77 10.20 -13.75 -2.14
C TRP A 77 9.53 -12.38 -2.29
N LEU A 78 8.20 -12.30 -2.17
CA LEU A 78 7.47 -11.05 -2.37
C LEU A 78 7.86 -10.00 -1.32
N LYS A 79 7.96 -10.42 -0.05
CA LYS A 79 8.45 -9.53 1.01
C LYS A 79 9.89 -9.11 0.74
N LYS A 80 10.77 -10.06 0.40
CA LYS A 80 12.20 -9.82 0.16
C LYS A 80 12.40 -8.82 -0.98
N ASP A 81 11.80 -9.07 -2.13
CA ASP A 81 12.04 -8.28 -3.34
C ASP A 81 11.46 -6.88 -3.21
N LEU A 82 10.25 -6.74 -2.66
CA LEU A 82 9.69 -5.40 -2.41
C LEU A 82 10.56 -4.61 -1.44
N ARG A 83 11.12 -5.25 -0.40
CA ARG A 83 12.06 -4.57 0.51
C ARG A 83 13.33 -4.15 -0.21
N ASN A 84 13.91 -5.00 -1.05
CA ASN A 84 15.10 -4.66 -1.85
C ASN A 84 14.84 -3.52 -2.84
N ILE A 85 13.64 -3.48 -3.43
CA ILE A 85 13.23 -2.43 -4.37
C ILE A 85 13.04 -1.09 -3.65
N PHE A 86 12.33 -1.08 -2.52
CA PHE A 86 11.77 0.16 -1.94
C PHE A 86 12.47 0.67 -0.67
N ILE A 87 13.20 -0.14 0.07
CA ILE A 87 13.89 0.33 1.28
C ILE A 87 15.25 0.90 0.90
N LYS A 88 15.46 2.19 1.15
CA LYS A 88 16.71 2.91 0.96
C LYS A 88 17.13 3.62 2.25
N ASP A 89 18.43 3.69 2.54
CA ASP A 89 18.94 4.08 3.87
C ASP A 89 18.92 5.59 4.20
N ASN A 90 18.32 6.44 3.38
CA ASN A 90 18.53 7.91 3.48
C ASN A 90 17.25 8.75 3.64
N SER A 91 16.20 8.26 4.33
CA SER A 91 14.96 9.02 4.49
C SER A 91 14.50 9.15 5.94
N LYS A 92 13.61 10.13 6.17
CA LYS A 92 13.07 10.49 7.50
C LYS A 92 12.41 9.28 8.15
N ALA A 93 12.68 9.11 9.44
CA ALA A 93 12.15 8.03 10.27
C ALA A 93 11.43 8.62 11.48
N TYR A 94 10.33 7.98 11.87
CA TYR A 94 9.56 8.34 13.05
C TYR A 94 9.13 7.06 13.75
N ASP A 95 9.30 6.99 15.07
CA ASP A 95 8.91 5.83 15.87
C ASP A 95 7.39 5.67 15.95
N LYS A 96 6.64 6.77 15.93
CA LYS A 96 5.17 6.80 16.02
C LYS A 96 4.61 7.62 14.87
N ILE A 97 3.77 7.02 14.04
CA ILE A 97 3.15 7.70 12.90
C ILE A 97 1.63 7.56 12.93
N TYR A 98 0.96 8.67 12.59
CA TYR A 98 -0.46 8.70 12.29
C TYR A 98 -0.63 8.88 10.79
N ILE A 99 -1.28 7.91 10.13
CA ILE A 99 -1.58 7.95 8.71
C ILE A 99 -2.92 8.66 8.52
N SER A 100 -2.86 9.92 8.11
CA SER A 100 -4.05 10.70 7.79
C SER A 100 -4.68 10.23 6.48
N ARG A 101 -6.00 10.44 6.37
CA ARG A 101 -6.76 10.27 5.12
C ARG A 101 -7.37 11.58 4.62
N LYS A 102 -6.83 12.73 5.03
CA LYS A 102 -7.30 14.08 4.65
C LYS A 102 -7.52 14.24 3.14
N TYR A 103 -6.61 13.70 2.32
CA TYR A 103 -6.64 13.75 0.86
C TYR A 103 -7.34 12.56 0.18
N ALA A 104 -7.77 11.55 0.93
CA ALA A 104 -8.49 10.41 0.38
C ALA A 104 -9.95 10.78 0.06
N SER A 105 -10.62 10.03 -0.81
CA SER A 105 -12.05 10.26 -1.11
C SER A 105 -13.02 9.68 -0.08
N THR A 106 -12.57 8.73 0.76
CA THR A 106 -13.43 7.98 1.69
C THR A 106 -12.72 7.63 2.99
N ARG A 107 -13.52 7.32 4.02
CA ARG A 107 -13.08 6.91 5.38
C ARG A 107 -12.22 7.99 6.04
N LYS A 108 -12.70 9.24 5.98
CA LYS A 108 -12.12 10.37 6.71
C LYS A 108 -12.66 10.40 8.14
N ILE A 109 -11.87 10.95 9.06
CA ILE A 109 -12.33 11.27 10.41
C ILE A 109 -12.94 12.67 10.36
N VAL A 110 -14.16 12.84 10.86
CA VAL A 110 -14.88 14.13 10.81
C VAL A 110 -14.16 15.20 11.64
N ASN A 111 -13.72 14.85 12.85
CA ASN A 111 -12.95 15.71 13.74
C ASN A 111 -11.44 15.40 13.71
N GLU A 112 -10.86 15.20 12.51
CA GLU A 112 -9.44 14.82 12.38
C GLU A 112 -8.50 15.86 12.99
N GLU A 113 -8.85 17.15 12.96
CA GLU A 113 -8.02 18.23 13.52
C GLU A 113 -7.88 18.10 15.05
N GLU A 114 -8.98 17.86 15.77
CA GLU A 114 -8.95 17.61 17.22
C GLU A 114 -8.15 16.34 17.58
N LEU A 115 -8.23 15.31 16.72
CA LEU A 115 -7.45 14.09 16.88
C LEU A 115 -5.95 14.36 16.68
N ILE A 116 -5.58 15.13 15.66
CA ILE A 116 -4.20 15.51 15.36
C ILE A 116 -3.59 16.25 16.56
N GLU A 117 -4.28 17.25 17.11
CA GLU A 117 -3.78 18.00 18.27
C GLU A 117 -3.47 17.10 19.48
N LYS A 118 -4.28 16.07 19.71
CA LYS A 118 -4.08 15.12 20.81
C LYS A 118 -2.96 14.13 20.50
N ILE A 119 -2.89 13.61 19.27
CA ILE A 119 -1.93 12.56 18.91
C ILE A 119 -0.50 13.11 18.76
N GLU A 120 -0.35 14.35 18.32
CA GLU A 120 0.96 15.02 18.28
C GLU A 120 1.55 15.22 19.68
N LYS A 121 0.71 15.55 20.68
CA LYS A 121 1.12 15.60 22.10
C LYS A 121 1.58 14.24 22.65
N LEU A 122 1.14 13.13 22.03
CA LEU A 122 1.60 11.77 22.35
C LEU A 122 2.88 11.37 21.59
N GLY A 123 3.46 12.30 20.83
CA GLY A 123 4.70 12.14 20.07
C GLY A 123 4.51 11.45 18.72
N PHE A 124 3.28 11.42 18.17
CA PHE A 124 3.06 10.92 16.82
C PHE A 124 3.38 11.97 15.78
N LYS A 125 3.97 11.54 14.66
CA LYS A 125 4.06 12.35 13.45
C LYS A 125 2.86 12.09 12.55
N VAL A 126 2.15 13.14 12.14
CA VAL A 126 1.10 13.05 11.10
C VAL A 126 1.76 12.89 9.73
N ILE A 127 1.34 11.87 8.99
CA ILE A 127 1.82 11.50 7.67
C ILE A 127 0.66 11.51 6.67
N TYR A 128 0.90 12.16 5.54
CA TYR A 128 0.02 12.13 4.36
C TYR A 128 0.72 11.32 3.26
N LEU A 129 0.31 10.07 3.07
CA LEU A 129 1.00 9.15 2.16
C LEU A 129 0.91 9.63 0.71
N GLU A 130 -0.17 10.33 0.35
CA GLU A 130 -0.37 10.93 -0.98
C GLU A 130 0.72 11.96 -1.34
N LEU A 131 1.36 12.58 -0.33
CA LEU A 131 2.43 13.54 -0.50
C LEU A 131 3.84 12.90 -0.42
N SER A 132 3.90 11.60 -0.11
CA SER A 132 5.16 10.87 0.08
C SER A 132 5.49 10.02 -1.15
N SER A 133 6.77 9.99 -1.55
CA SER A 133 7.27 9.08 -2.56
C SER A 133 7.17 7.61 -2.11
N PRO A 134 7.15 6.62 -3.03
CA PRO A 134 7.12 5.20 -2.65
C PRO A 134 8.27 4.79 -1.73
N TYR A 135 9.47 5.36 -1.91
CA TYR A 135 10.62 5.13 -1.04
C TYR A 135 10.39 5.66 0.38
N GLU A 136 9.86 6.88 0.50
CA GLU A 136 9.53 7.46 1.81
C GLU A 136 8.45 6.67 2.51
N GLN A 137 7.39 6.24 1.79
CA GLN A 137 6.34 5.39 2.37
C GLN A 137 6.92 4.08 2.91
N ALA A 138 7.77 3.41 2.14
CA ALA A 138 8.41 2.18 2.59
C ALA A 138 9.27 2.40 3.84
N GLN A 139 10.07 3.48 3.89
CA GLN A 139 10.89 3.78 5.05
C GLN A 139 10.07 4.13 6.29
N LEU A 140 9.03 4.96 6.15
CA LEU A 140 8.15 5.34 7.25
C LEU A 140 7.57 4.10 7.94
N PHE A 141 7.07 3.14 7.17
CA PHE A 141 6.55 1.88 7.70
C PHE A 141 7.66 0.97 8.25
N ASN A 142 8.83 0.92 7.61
CA ASN A 142 9.97 0.10 8.04
C ASN A 142 10.55 0.53 9.39
N LYS A 143 10.49 1.83 9.73
CA LYS A 143 11.05 2.39 10.96
C LYS A 143 10.02 2.62 12.07
N ALA A 144 8.73 2.67 11.74
CA ALA A 144 7.69 2.89 12.74
C ALA A 144 7.59 1.72 13.73
N LYS A 145 7.46 2.07 15.02
CA LYS A 145 7.12 1.16 16.11
C LYS A 145 5.61 1.13 16.36
N ILE A 146 4.93 2.24 16.09
CA ILE A 146 3.46 2.36 16.22
C ILE A 146 2.92 3.11 14.99
N ILE A 147 1.92 2.51 14.36
CA ILE A 147 1.20 3.05 13.21
C ILE A 147 -0.27 3.14 13.60
N VAL A 148 -0.85 4.33 13.53
CA VAL A 148 -2.28 4.59 13.79
C VAL A 148 -2.89 5.18 12.53
N GLY A 149 -4.13 4.84 12.20
CA GLY A 149 -4.84 5.55 11.14
C GLY A 149 -6.16 4.89 10.74
N PRO A 150 -6.98 5.56 9.93
CA PRO A 150 -8.21 4.98 9.45
C PRO A 150 -7.97 3.90 8.39
N HIS A 151 -8.81 2.87 8.41
CA HIS A 151 -8.76 1.73 7.48
C HIS A 151 -8.65 2.20 6.02
N GLY A 152 -7.68 1.67 5.28
CA GLY A 152 -7.53 1.96 3.86
C GLY A 152 -6.24 1.47 3.23
N SER A 153 -6.11 1.63 1.90
CA SER A 153 -5.01 1.07 1.08
C SER A 153 -3.60 1.48 1.52
N GLY A 154 -3.45 2.59 2.25
CA GLY A 154 -2.15 3.03 2.78
C GLY A 154 -1.47 1.99 3.67
N PHE A 155 -2.24 1.16 4.37
CA PHE A 155 -1.72 0.06 5.20
C PHE A 155 -1.17 -1.13 4.39
N ALA A 156 -1.29 -1.14 3.06
CA ALA A 156 -0.56 -2.11 2.24
C ALA A 156 0.96 -1.99 2.43
N ASN A 157 1.44 -0.81 2.81
CA ASN A 157 2.84 -0.57 3.18
C ASN A 157 3.30 -1.32 4.44
N LEU A 158 2.40 -1.97 5.20
CA LEU A 158 2.79 -2.85 6.31
C LEU A 158 3.74 -3.97 5.88
N ILE A 159 3.77 -4.35 4.60
CA ILE A 159 4.76 -5.29 4.07
C ILE A 159 6.22 -4.85 4.33
N PHE A 160 6.44 -3.55 4.53
CA PHE A 160 7.74 -2.97 4.87
C PHE A 160 8.00 -2.87 6.36
N ALA A 161 7.00 -3.10 7.23
CA ALA A 161 7.13 -2.93 8.67
C ALA A 161 8.15 -3.91 9.27
N ALA A 162 8.88 -3.42 10.28
CA ALA A 162 9.71 -4.26 11.11
C ALA A 162 8.84 -5.12 12.06
N PRO A 163 9.30 -6.33 12.44
CA PRO A 163 8.62 -7.15 13.45
C PRO A 163 8.36 -6.37 14.75
N LYS A 164 7.28 -6.71 15.45
CA LYS A 164 6.81 -6.07 16.69
C LYS A 164 6.33 -4.62 16.53
N CYS A 165 6.17 -4.12 15.29
CA CYS A 165 5.42 -2.89 15.07
C CYS A 165 3.96 -3.08 15.50
N LYS A 166 3.34 -2.05 16.05
CA LYS A 166 1.94 -2.04 16.48
C LYS A 166 1.09 -1.30 15.45
N LEU A 167 0.07 -1.94 14.90
CA LEU A 167 -0.94 -1.29 14.08
C LEU A 167 -2.20 -1.04 14.91
N VAL A 168 -2.62 0.21 15.02
CA VAL A 168 -3.94 0.60 15.50
C VAL A 168 -4.78 1.03 14.30
N GLU A 169 -5.69 0.15 13.89
CA GLU A 169 -6.57 0.40 12.76
C GLU A 169 -7.89 1.00 13.24
N ILE A 170 -8.16 2.24 12.83
CA ILE A 170 -9.44 2.91 13.09
C ILE A 170 -10.44 2.49 12.01
N ASP A 171 -11.56 1.88 12.39
CA ASP A 171 -12.61 1.46 11.47
C ASP A 171 -14.00 1.66 12.11
N HIS A 172 -15.08 1.50 11.35
CA HIS A 172 -16.45 1.61 11.86
C HIS A 172 -17.06 0.26 12.26
N GLY A 173 -16.28 -0.82 12.15
CA GLY A 173 -16.79 -2.18 12.32
C GLY A 173 -17.71 -2.57 11.16
N THR A 174 -17.46 -3.72 10.55
CA THR A 174 -18.38 -4.30 9.57
C THR A 174 -18.73 -5.71 9.94
N THR A 175 -19.83 -6.22 9.39
CA THR A 175 -20.22 -7.61 9.50
C THR A 175 -20.29 -8.22 8.09
N PRO A 176 -19.36 -9.11 7.71
CA PRO A 176 -18.23 -9.60 8.51
C PRO A 176 -17.12 -8.54 8.70
N PRO A 177 -16.28 -8.66 9.75
CA PRO A 177 -15.18 -7.73 9.99
C PRO A 177 -14.14 -7.76 8.86
N ARG A 178 -13.59 -6.58 8.54
CA ARG A 178 -12.45 -6.48 7.64
C ARG A 178 -11.23 -7.11 8.32
N SER A 179 -10.79 -8.26 7.82
CA SER A 179 -9.65 -8.99 8.40
C SER A 179 -8.34 -8.80 7.62
N PHE A 180 -8.34 -7.99 6.55
CA PHE A 180 -7.20 -7.85 5.65
C PHE A 180 -5.92 -7.39 6.37
N TYR A 181 -5.99 -6.27 7.11
CA TYR A 181 -4.80 -5.72 7.76
C TYR A 181 -4.43 -6.43 9.06
N LYS A 182 -5.40 -7.04 9.76
CA LYS A 182 -5.12 -8.01 10.83
C LYS A 182 -4.24 -9.16 10.31
N ARG A 183 -4.61 -9.76 9.17
CA ARG A 183 -3.82 -10.84 8.55
C ARG A 183 -2.45 -10.34 8.09
N MET A 184 -2.39 -9.17 7.45
CA MET A 184 -1.12 -8.55 7.04
C MET A 184 -0.18 -8.32 8.23
N ALA A 185 -0.69 -7.75 9.33
CA ALA A 185 0.09 -7.53 10.55
C ALA A 185 0.64 -8.85 11.10
N ASN A 186 -0.19 -9.89 11.18
CA ASN A 186 0.25 -11.22 11.62
C ASN A 186 1.37 -11.79 10.72
N TYR A 187 1.26 -11.67 9.39
CA TYR A 187 2.32 -12.12 8.47
C TYR A 187 3.63 -11.35 8.67
N MET A 188 3.56 -10.10 9.11
CA MET A 188 4.72 -9.26 9.41
C MET A 188 5.25 -9.42 10.84
N SER A 189 4.62 -10.30 11.64
CA SER A 189 4.92 -10.42 13.08
C SER A 189 4.71 -9.11 13.83
N CYS A 190 3.67 -8.36 13.44
CA CYS A 190 3.23 -7.11 14.05
C CYS A 190 2.00 -7.35 14.93
N ASP A 191 1.83 -6.52 15.96
CA ASP A 191 0.65 -6.54 16.82
C ASP A 191 -0.47 -5.73 16.15
N TYR A 192 -1.71 -6.23 16.22
CA TYR A 192 -2.88 -5.59 15.61
C TYR A 192 -3.93 -5.22 16.65
N TYR A 193 -4.37 -3.96 16.63
CA TYR A 193 -5.37 -3.41 17.53
C TYR A 193 -6.48 -2.72 16.71
N PRO A 194 -7.70 -3.27 16.65
CA PRO A 194 -8.82 -2.55 16.05
C PRO A 194 -9.32 -1.46 17.02
N PHE A 195 -9.62 -0.27 16.50
CA PHE A 195 -10.27 0.81 17.22
C PHE A 195 -11.56 1.18 16.49
N TYR A 196 -12.71 0.79 17.03
CA TYR A 196 -13.99 1.02 16.38
C TYR A 196 -14.59 2.37 16.76
N VAL A 197 -15.05 3.10 15.76
CA VAL A 197 -15.71 4.41 15.90
C VAL A 197 -17.05 4.41 15.18
N ASP A 198 -17.96 5.31 15.54
CA ASP A 198 -19.24 5.40 14.86
C ASP A 198 -19.08 5.88 13.41
N GLN A 199 -19.87 5.29 12.51
CA GLN A 199 -19.96 5.76 11.14
C GLN A 199 -20.85 7.00 11.09
N THR A 200 -20.28 8.14 10.72
CA THR A 200 -21.05 9.36 10.46
C THR A 200 -21.60 9.35 9.04
N THR A 201 -22.91 9.57 8.89
CA THR A 201 -23.60 9.66 7.59
C THR A 201 -23.49 11.04 6.95
N GLU A 202 -22.69 11.96 7.50
CA GLU A 202 -22.42 13.25 6.88
C GLU A 202 -21.86 13.02 5.47
N ARG A 203 -22.73 13.16 4.48
CA ARG A 203 -22.38 13.48 3.10
C ARG A 203 -21.74 14.87 3.18
N ALA A 204 -20.48 14.93 3.61
CA ALA A 204 -19.69 16.14 3.58
C ALA A 204 -19.85 16.73 2.18
N PHE A 205 -20.45 17.91 2.12
CA PHE A 205 -20.87 18.60 0.91
C PHE A 205 -19.80 18.47 -0.16
N ARG A 206 -20.13 17.78 -1.25
CA ARG A 206 -19.44 17.95 -2.52
C ARG A 206 -19.74 19.37 -2.96
N ARG A 207 -18.88 20.31 -2.57
CA ARG A 207 -18.72 21.59 -3.25
C ARG A 207 -17.51 21.45 -4.17
#